data_AF-A0A8B6FWR9-F1
#
_entry.id   AF-A0A8B6FWR9-F1
#
_cell.length_a   1.000
_cell.length_b   1.000
_cell.length_c   1.000
_cell.angle_alpha   90.00
_cell.angle_beta   90.00
_cell.angle_gamma   90.00
#
_symmetry.space_group_name_H-M   'P 1'
#
loop_
_entity.id
_entity.type
_entity.pdbx_description
1 polymer ?
#
loop_
_entity_poly.entity_id
_entity_poly.type
_entity_poly.pdbx_seq_one_letter_code
_entity_poly.pdbx_strand_id
1 'polypeptide(L)'
;MPTLPPYCYLSYIDKKTFDEQFAEFRKEFQEDKLVFDLQNAILYDWQIEVLQMLDDQDDRKVLWIYDAVGGEGKTFLAKYIQLYRDCICLESGKKTDLAHCFTNEKYVLFDYTRSMVETINYSIVENFKNGFLFSGKYDSKVKKFDPCKVCCFSNFCPDKSKLSEDRWQLYALDNGELTLM
;
A
#
# COMPACT_ATOMS: atom_id res chain seq x y z
N MET A 1 -43.84 -0.59 -18.85
CA MET A 1 -43.01 -0.97 -17.69
C MET A 1 -43.49 -0.17 -16.50
N PRO A 2 -43.70 -0.76 -15.31
CA PRO A 2 -44.08 0.03 -14.15
C PRO A 2 -42.92 0.96 -13.79
N THR A 3 -43.18 2.27 -13.83
CA THR A 3 -42.23 3.30 -13.39
C THR A 3 -42.14 3.20 -11.87
N LEU A 4 -40.93 2.99 -11.35
CA LEU A 4 -40.68 3.05 -9.91
C LEU A 4 -41.22 4.40 -9.37
N PRO A 5 -41.94 4.40 -8.24
CA PRO A 5 -42.44 5.64 -7.65
C PRO A 5 -41.26 6.56 -7.27
N PRO A 6 -41.41 7.90 -7.39
CA PRO A 6 -40.35 8.83 -7.04
C PRO A 6 -39.92 8.65 -5.57
N TYR A 7 -38.63 8.87 -5.24
CA TYR A 7 -38.07 8.65 -3.90
C TYR A 7 -38.91 9.27 -2.77
N CYS A 8 -39.50 10.45 -2.99
CA CYS A 8 -40.35 11.11 -2.00
C CYS A 8 -41.60 10.29 -1.60
N TYR A 9 -42.11 9.42 -2.48
CA TYR A 9 -43.26 8.53 -2.27
C TYR A 9 -42.90 7.14 -1.74
N LEU A 10 -41.61 6.82 -1.59
CA LEU A 10 -41.18 5.56 -1.00
C LEU A 10 -41.51 5.50 0.50
N SER A 11 -41.79 4.28 0.98
CA SER A 11 -41.93 4.02 2.42
C SER A 11 -40.59 4.29 3.13
N TYR A 12 -40.62 4.41 4.46
CA TYR A 12 -39.38 4.62 5.22
C TYR A 12 -38.36 3.48 5.01
N ILE A 13 -38.83 2.23 4.96
CA ILE A 13 -37.97 1.06 4.74
C ILE A 13 -37.36 1.12 3.35
N ASP A 14 -38.17 1.38 2.33
CA ASP A 14 -37.69 1.46 0.94
C ASP A 14 -36.73 2.64 0.72
N LYS A 15 -36.94 3.77 1.40
CA LYS A 15 -36.01 4.92 1.40
C LYS A 15 -34.65 4.52 1.97
N LYS A 16 -34.65 3.82 3.11
CA LYS A 16 -33.41 3.36 3.75
C LYS A 16 -32.64 2.40 2.84
N THR A 17 -33.32 1.42 2.25
CA THR A 17 -32.71 0.48 1.29
C THR A 17 -32.18 1.21 0.06
N PHE A 18 -32.92 2.18 -0.48
CA PHE A 18 -32.44 3.02 -1.57
C PHE A 18 -31.19 3.82 -1.19
N ASP A 19 -31.17 4.43 0.00
CA ASP A 19 -30.02 5.21 0.46
C ASP A 19 -28.76 4.36 0.64
N GLU A 20 -28.92 3.14 1.15
CA GLU A 20 -27.84 2.13 1.26
C GLU A 20 -27.30 1.75 -0.12
N GLN A 21 -28.17 1.36 -1.05
CA GLN A 21 -27.80 1.03 -2.42
C GLN A 21 -27.17 2.22 -3.16
N PHE A 22 -27.69 3.42 -2.96
CA PHE A 22 -27.15 4.62 -3.58
C PHE A 22 -25.82 5.05 -2.96
N ALA A 23 -25.57 4.71 -1.69
CA ALA A 23 -24.25 4.89 -1.07
C ALA A 23 -23.23 3.88 -1.62
N GLU A 24 -23.62 2.61 -1.81
CA GLU A 24 -22.79 1.58 -2.47
C GLU A 24 -22.46 1.99 -3.90
N PHE A 25 -23.46 2.35 -4.70
CA PHE A 25 -23.26 2.84 -6.07
C PHE A 25 -22.31 4.04 -6.14
N ARG A 26 -22.42 4.99 -5.20
CA ARG A 26 -21.50 6.14 -5.13
C ARG A 26 -20.06 5.72 -4.83
N LYS A 27 -19.85 4.69 -4.02
CA LYS A 27 -18.50 4.16 -3.74
C LYS A 27 -17.94 3.46 -4.97
N GLU A 28 -18.70 2.56 -5.58
CA GLU A 28 -18.31 1.88 -6.83
C GLU A 28 -17.94 2.89 -7.91
N PHE A 29 -18.78 3.91 -8.12
CA PHE A 29 -18.50 4.97 -9.10
C PHE A 29 -17.22 5.77 -8.79
N GLN A 30 -16.92 6.02 -7.51
CA GLN A 30 -15.68 6.69 -7.11
C GLN A 30 -14.45 5.81 -7.33
N GLU A 31 -14.55 4.52 -7.04
CA GLU A 31 -13.51 3.54 -7.29
C GLU A 31 -13.25 3.41 -8.79
N ASP A 32 -14.29 3.25 -9.61
CA ASP A 32 -14.18 3.20 -11.08
C ASP A 32 -13.50 4.45 -11.64
N LYS A 33 -13.87 5.62 -11.14
CA LYS A 33 -13.24 6.88 -11.53
C LYS A 33 -11.75 6.91 -11.15
N LEU A 34 -11.41 6.50 -9.93
CA LEU A 34 -10.01 6.42 -9.48
C LEU A 34 -9.20 5.46 -10.36
N VAL A 35 -9.77 4.29 -10.67
CA VAL A 35 -9.16 3.29 -11.55
C VAL A 35 -8.93 3.88 -12.95
N PHE A 36 -9.92 4.58 -13.49
CA PHE A 36 -9.82 5.26 -14.78
C PHE A 36 -8.71 6.32 -14.80
N ASP A 37 -8.62 7.15 -13.76
CA ASP A 37 -7.60 8.20 -13.65
C ASP A 37 -6.20 7.58 -13.54
N LEU A 38 -6.04 6.50 -12.76
CA LEU A 38 -4.78 5.75 -12.64
C LEU A 38 -4.39 5.02 -13.93
N GLN A 39 -5.37 4.61 -14.74
CA GLN A 39 -5.15 3.97 -16.04
C GLN A 39 -4.60 4.88 -17.12
N ASN A 40 -4.99 6.15 -17.08
CA ASN A 40 -4.57 7.12 -18.07
C ASN A 40 -3.40 8.00 -17.58
N ALA A 41 -2.84 7.69 -16.42
CA ALA A 41 -1.77 8.46 -15.84
C ALA A 41 -0.41 8.18 -16.51
N ILE A 42 0.35 9.24 -16.72
CA ILE A 42 1.75 9.18 -17.15
C ILE A 42 2.61 9.20 -15.89
N LEU A 43 3.43 8.17 -15.72
CA LEU A 43 4.35 8.06 -14.59
C LEU A 43 5.57 8.97 -14.79
N TYR A 44 6.12 9.48 -13.69
CA TYR A 44 7.41 10.15 -13.68
C TYR A 44 8.56 9.16 -13.86
N ASP A 45 9.71 9.63 -14.35
CA ASP A 45 10.87 8.78 -14.61
C ASP A 45 11.31 8.00 -13.37
N TRP A 46 11.41 8.67 -12.20
CA TRP A 46 11.73 8.00 -10.94
C TRP A 46 10.70 6.93 -10.54
N GLN A 47 9.43 7.11 -10.88
CA GLN A 47 8.39 6.13 -10.57
C GLN A 47 8.59 4.86 -11.40
N ILE A 48 8.97 5.02 -12.67
CA ILE A 48 9.32 3.92 -13.56
C ILE A 48 10.56 3.19 -13.04
N GLU A 49 11.58 3.93 -12.60
CA GLU A 49 12.78 3.36 -11.98
C GLU A 49 12.44 2.54 -10.73
N VAL A 50 11.60 3.06 -9.83
CA VAL A 50 11.16 2.32 -8.63
C VAL A 50 10.42 1.04 -8.99
N LEU A 51 9.56 1.06 -10.03
CA LEU A 51 8.88 -0.14 -10.50
C LEU A 51 9.86 -1.20 -10.98
N GLN A 52 10.87 -0.81 -11.76
CA GLN A 52 11.92 -1.71 -12.24
C GLN A 52 12.75 -2.27 -11.07
N MET A 53 13.19 -1.40 -10.15
CA MET A 53 13.93 -1.81 -8.96
C MET A 53 13.14 -2.77 -8.09
N LEU A 54 11.81 -2.60 -8.01
CA LEU A 54 10.94 -3.48 -7.22
C LEU A 54 10.74 -4.84 -7.90
N ASP A 55 10.65 -4.87 -9.23
CA ASP A 55 10.56 -6.11 -10.00
C ASP A 55 11.87 -6.93 -9.95
N ASP A 56 13.01 -6.25 -10.03
CA ASP A 56 14.35 -6.85 -9.95
C ASP A 56 14.86 -7.06 -8.51
N GLN A 57 14.08 -6.65 -7.51
CA GLN A 57 14.51 -6.67 -6.12
C GLN A 57 14.85 -8.08 -5.65
N ASP A 58 16.01 -8.25 -5.01
CA ASP A 58 16.44 -9.50 -4.40
C ASP A 58 15.55 -9.93 -3.21
N ASP A 59 15.54 -11.22 -2.88
CA ASP A 59 14.72 -11.78 -1.79
C ASP A 59 15.16 -11.32 -0.40
N ARG A 60 16.34 -10.71 -0.25
CA ARG A 60 16.84 -10.20 1.03
C ARG A 60 16.74 -8.68 1.18
N LYS A 61 16.80 -7.94 0.07
CA LYS A 61 16.85 -6.47 0.07
C LYS A 61 15.45 -5.84 0.18
N VAL A 62 15.38 -4.73 0.91
CA VAL A 62 14.22 -3.88 1.09
C VAL A 62 14.51 -2.55 0.40
N LEU A 63 13.64 -2.16 -0.52
CA LEU A 63 13.71 -0.86 -1.18
C LEU A 63 13.13 0.19 -0.24
N TRP A 64 13.89 1.24 0.03
CA TRP A 64 13.43 2.38 0.82
C TRP A 64 13.59 3.66 0.03
N ILE A 65 12.49 4.36 -0.22
CA ILE A 65 12.46 5.62 -0.93
C ILE A 65 12.17 6.72 0.09
N TYR A 66 13.19 7.53 0.34
CA TYR A 66 13.16 8.65 1.28
C TYR A 66 12.94 9.96 0.51
N ASP A 67 11.93 10.73 0.88
CA ASP A 67 11.66 12.07 0.35
C ASP A 67 11.44 13.06 1.49
N ALA A 68 12.42 13.92 1.74
CA ALA A 68 12.38 14.86 2.85
C ALA A 68 11.24 15.88 2.74
N VAL A 69 10.97 16.36 1.52
CA VAL A 69 10.08 17.48 1.24
C VAL A 69 8.63 17.02 1.19
N GLY A 70 8.39 15.88 0.55
CA GLY A 70 7.06 15.36 0.25
C GLY A 70 6.47 16.01 -1.01
N GLY A 71 5.42 15.38 -1.56
CA GLY A 71 4.68 15.92 -2.70
C GLY A 71 5.08 15.35 -4.07
N GLU A 72 6.12 14.53 -4.13
CA GLU A 72 6.63 13.96 -5.40
C GLU A 72 5.75 12.84 -6.00
N GLY A 73 4.66 12.46 -5.34
CA GLY A 73 3.73 11.44 -5.85
C GLY A 73 3.98 10.01 -5.37
N LYS A 74 4.63 9.82 -4.19
CA LYS A 74 4.84 8.49 -3.58
C LYS A 74 3.54 7.73 -3.32
N THR A 75 2.56 8.37 -2.69
CA THR A 75 1.24 7.76 -2.44
C THR A 75 0.49 7.47 -3.74
N PHE A 76 0.72 8.27 -4.80
CA PHE A 76 0.16 8.00 -6.12
C PHE A 76 0.76 6.71 -6.71
N LEU A 77 2.09 6.57 -6.67
CA LEU A 77 2.77 5.35 -7.11
C LEU A 77 2.32 4.11 -6.31
N ALA A 78 2.14 4.24 -4.99
CA ALA A 78 1.64 3.13 -4.18
C ALA A 78 0.25 2.65 -4.62
N LYS A 79 -0.68 3.60 -4.87
CA LYS A 79 -2.01 3.28 -5.41
C LYS A 79 -1.93 2.68 -6.81
N TYR A 80 -1.04 3.19 -7.65
CA TYR A 80 -0.80 2.64 -8.98
C TYR A 80 -0.34 1.18 -8.89
N ILE A 81 0.68 0.87 -8.09
CA ILE A 81 1.17 -0.50 -7.91
C ILE A 81 0.06 -1.41 -7.36
N GLN A 82 -0.71 -0.93 -6.38
CA GLN A 82 -1.83 -1.69 -5.80
C GLN A 82 -2.90 -2.06 -6.84
N LEU A 83 -3.14 -1.20 -7.82
CA LEU A 83 -4.11 -1.44 -8.88
C LEU A 83 -3.62 -2.48 -9.91
N TYR A 84 -2.33 -2.46 -10.24
CA TYR A 84 -1.76 -3.25 -11.35
C TYR A 84 -1.02 -4.51 -10.94
N ARG A 85 -0.68 -4.65 -9.66
CA ARG A 85 0.10 -5.76 -9.14
C ARG A 85 -0.64 -6.39 -7.97
N ASP A 86 -0.34 -7.65 -7.70
CA ASP A 86 -0.78 -8.36 -6.51
C ASP A 86 -0.06 -7.78 -5.28
N CYS A 87 -0.61 -6.69 -4.76
CA CYS A 87 0.07 -5.77 -3.87
C CYS A 87 -0.83 -5.35 -2.71
N ILE A 88 -0.26 -5.33 -1.51
CA ILE A 88 -0.88 -4.75 -0.33
C ILE A 88 -0.14 -3.48 0.10
N CYS A 89 -0.90 -2.40 0.28
CA CYS A 89 -0.40 -1.16 0.86
C CYS A 89 -0.70 -1.16 2.37
N LEU A 90 0.33 -1.02 3.19
CA LEU A 90 0.27 -1.05 4.64
C LEU A 90 0.79 0.26 5.22
N GLU A 91 0.16 0.69 6.30
CA GLU A 91 0.67 1.78 7.14
C GLU A 91 1.43 1.22 8.35
N SER A 92 1.99 2.10 9.17
CA SER A 92 2.49 1.71 10.48
C SER A 92 1.35 1.16 11.35
N GLY A 93 1.57 0.01 11.98
CA GLY A 93 0.54 -0.65 12.75
C GLY A 93 1.07 -1.79 13.60
N LYS A 94 0.19 -2.35 14.44
CA LYS A 94 0.52 -3.53 15.24
C LYS A 94 0.80 -4.71 14.31
N LYS A 95 1.89 -5.44 14.58
CA LYS A 95 2.31 -6.59 13.78
C LYS A 95 1.19 -7.60 13.54
N THR A 96 0.37 -7.87 14.55
CA THR A 96 -0.77 -8.81 14.47
C THR A 96 -1.87 -8.37 13.52
N ASP A 97 -2.02 -7.07 13.31
CA ASP A 97 -3.10 -6.49 12.52
C ASP A 97 -2.69 -6.51 11.04
N LEU A 98 -1.47 -6.07 10.77
CA LEU A 98 -0.82 -6.18 9.47
C LEU A 98 -0.72 -7.65 9.04
N ALA A 99 -0.37 -8.54 9.99
CA ALA A 99 -0.36 -9.99 9.77
C ALA A 99 -1.69 -10.55 9.31
N HIS A 100 -2.77 -10.04 9.89
CA HIS A 100 -4.11 -10.49 9.59
C HIS A 100 -4.53 -10.04 8.19
N CYS A 101 -4.25 -8.78 7.83
CA CYS A 101 -4.58 -8.20 6.53
C CYS A 101 -3.85 -8.86 5.35
N PHE A 102 -2.61 -9.32 5.53
CA PHE A 102 -1.84 -9.98 4.48
C PHE A 102 -2.47 -11.30 4.03
N THR A 103 -2.71 -11.48 2.72
CA THR A 103 -3.34 -12.69 2.15
C THR A 103 -2.43 -13.50 1.21
N ASN A 104 -1.12 -13.24 1.22
CA ASN A 104 -0.06 -13.81 0.34
C ASN A 104 0.23 -12.98 -0.90
N GLU A 105 0.07 -11.66 -0.82
CA GLU A 105 0.41 -10.73 -1.89
C GLU A 105 1.91 -10.78 -2.21
N LYS A 106 2.26 -10.78 -3.49
CA LYS A 106 3.66 -10.76 -3.95
C LYS A 106 4.39 -9.46 -3.59
N TYR A 107 3.69 -8.33 -3.66
CA TYR A 107 4.25 -7.00 -3.39
C TYR A 107 3.69 -6.45 -2.08
N VAL A 108 4.56 -5.87 -1.26
CA VAL A 108 4.17 -5.23 0.01
C VAL A 108 4.75 -3.83 0.02
N LEU A 109 3.86 -2.83 0.08
CA LEU A 109 4.23 -1.44 0.15
C LEU A 109 3.95 -0.89 1.53
N PHE A 110 4.89 -0.11 2.06
CA PHE A 110 4.68 0.69 3.27
C PHE A 110 4.63 2.17 2.92
N ASP A 111 3.58 2.86 3.36
CA ASP A 111 3.50 4.32 3.29
C ASP A 111 3.68 4.90 4.70
N TYR A 112 4.90 5.35 5.01
CA TYR A 112 5.24 5.94 6.30
C TYR A 112 5.16 7.46 6.25
N THR A 113 4.15 7.99 6.92
CA THR A 113 3.99 9.44 7.09
C THR A 113 4.96 9.98 8.17
N ARG A 114 5.18 11.31 8.21
CA ARG A 114 6.12 11.94 9.14
C ARG A 114 5.83 11.66 10.62
N SER A 115 4.58 11.36 10.98
CA SER A 115 4.21 11.03 12.36
C SER A 115 4.55 9.60 12.77
N MET A 116 4.88 8.74 11.82
CA MET A 116 5.05 7.30 12.06
C MET A 116 6.48 6.88 12.42
N VAL A 117 7.44 7.82 12.46
CA VAL A 117 8.88 7.57 12.69
C VAL A 117 9.14 6.61 13.85
N GLU A 118 8.49 6.82 14.99
CA GLU A 118 8.71 6.06 16.21
C GLU A 118 7.97 4.71 16.25
N THR A 119 7.06 4.49 15.30
CA THR A 119 6.15 3.32 15.31
C THR A 119 6.48 2.27 14.25
N ILE A 120 7.50 2.50 13.42
CA ILE A 120 7.87 1.55 12.37
C ILE A 120 8.23 0.20 12.97
N ASN A 121 7.57 -0.83 12.46
CA ASN A 121 7.81 -2.20 12.85
C ASN A 121 8.82 -2.87 11.92
N TYR A 122 10.12 -2.59 12.08
CA TYR A 122 11.16 -3.19 11.22
C TYR A 122 11.14 -4.72 11.22
N SER A 123 10.70 -5.35 12.31
CA SER A 123 10.52 -6.81 12.36
C SER A 123 9.52 -7.29 11.31
N ILE A 124 8.42 -6.58 11.06
CA ILE A 124 7.44 -7.01 10.06
C ILE A 124 8.01 -6.92 8.64
N VAL A 125 8.74 -5.85 8.34
CA VAL A 125 9.45 -5.67 7.07
C VAL A 125 10.40 -6.84 6.83
N GLU A 126 11.16 -7.23 7.86
CA GLU A 126 12.06 -8.38 7.75
C GLU A 126 11.31 -9.71 7.53
N ASN A 127 10.21 -9.91 8.22
CA ASN A 127 9.38 -11.12 8.09
C ASN A 127 8.81 -11.29 6.68
N PHE A 128 8.45 -10.19 6.00
CA PHE A 128 7.98 -10.24 4.61
C PHE A 128 9.09 -10.68 3.65
N LYS A 129 10.34 -10.27 3.88
CA LYS A 129 11.49 -10.77 3.11
C LYS A 129 11.85 -12.21 3.47
N ASN A 130 11.63 -12.61 4.72
CA ASN A 130 11.97 -13.96 5.16
C ASN A 130 10.89 -15.02 4.81
N GLY A 131 9.68 -14.61 4.40
CA GLY A 131 8.62 -15.52 3.97
C GLY A 131 7.83 -16.19 5.11
N PHE A 132 7.87 -15.64 6.33
CA PHE A 132 7.12 -16.17 7.46
C PHE A 132 6.49 -15.07 8.30
N LEU A 133 5.24 -15.25 8.69
CA LEU A 133 4.53 -14.23 9.45
C LEU A 133 3.53 -14.85 10.43
N PHE A 134 3.64 -14.49 11.69
CA PHE A 134 2.73 -14.97 12.75
C PHE A 134 1.50 -14.06 12.87
N SER A 135 0.32 -14.63 12.60
CA SER A 135 -0.97 -13.96 12.76
C SER A 135 -1.64 -14.49 14.04
N GLY A 136 -1.58 -13.72 15.12
CA GLY A 136 -2.16 -14.10 16.41
C GLY A 136 -3.65 -13.75 16.60
N LYS A 137 -4.28 -13.09 15.62
CA LYS A 137 -5.69 -12.68 15.70
C LYS A 137 -6.63 -13.81 15.28
N TYR A 138 -7.65 -14.06 16.12
CA TYR A 138 -8.74 -15.06 15.99
C TYR A 138 -8.27 -16.52 15.98
N ASP A 139 -7.41 -16.88 15.03
CA ASP A 139 -6.85 -18.21 14.87
C ASP A 139 -5.33 -18.09 14.67
N SER A 140 -4.59 -18.42 15.72
CA SER A 140 -3.14 -18.20 15.78
C SER A 140 -2.43 -19.12 14.79
N LYS A 141 -2.07 -18.59 13.62
CA LYS A 141 -1.40 -19.35 12.57
C LYS A 141 -0.13 -18.67 12.08
N VAL A 142 0.85 -19.49 11.72
CA VAL A 142 2.04 -19.04 11.00
C VAL A 142 1.73 -19.11 9.50
N LYS A 143 1.69 -17.96 8.85
CA LYS A 143 1.63 -17.83 7.40
C LYS A 143 3.04 -18.05 6.84
N LYS A 144 3.18 -18.98 5.90
CA LYS A 144 4.42 -19.23 5.15
C LYS A 144 4.14 -18.89 3.69
N PHE A 145 5.04 -18.14 3.07
CA PHE A 145 4.90 -17.61 1.72
C PHE A 145 6.28 -17.36 1.12
N ASP A 146 6.34 -17.15 -0.18
CA ASP A 146 7.60 -16.79 -0.86
C ASP A 146 8.01 -15.36 -0.47
N PRO A 147 9.32 -15.06 -0.37
CA PRO A 147 9.81 -13.70 -0.08
C PRO A 147 9.10 -12.61 -0.90
N CYS A 148 8.45 -11.69 -0.22
CA CYS A 148 7.75 -10.59 -0.88
C CYS A 148 8.74 -9.56 -1.46
N LYS A 149 8.29 -8.84 -2.49
CA LYS A 149 8.95 -7.63 -2.96
C LYS A 149 8.46 -6.45 -2.11
N VAL A 150 9.35 -5.84 -1.33
CA VAL A 150 8.99 -4.85 -0.29
C VAL A 150 9.54 -3.48 -0.64
N CYS A 151 8.69 -2.46 -0.69
CA CYS A 151 9.11 -1.07 -0.84
C CYS A 151 8.49 -0.19 0.24
N CYS A 152 9.32 0.63 0.88
CA CYS A 152 8.91 1.58 1.90
C CYS A 152 9.03 3.00 1.35
N PHE A 153 7.91 3.69 1.22
CA PHE A 153 7.87 5.13 0.99
C PHE A 153 7.87 5.83 2.34
N SER A 154 8.78 6.79 2.51
CA SER A 154 8.89 7.51 3.77
C SER A 154 9.30 8.96 3.55
N ASN A 155 8.91 9.82 4.48
CA ASN A 155 9.38 11.20 4.53
C ASN A 155 10.61 11.39 5.45
N PHE A 156 11.21 10.29 5.92
CA PHE A 156 12.38 10.27 6.80
C PHE A 156 13.25 9.03 6.52
N CYS A 157 14.55 9.13 6.84
CA CYS A 157 15.49 8.03 6.71
C CYS A 157 15.16 6.88 7.68
N PRO A 158 15.36 5.62 7.28
CA PRO A 158 15.20 4.51 8.20
C PRO A 158 16.32 4.52 9.25
N ASP A 159 16.04 3.93 10.40
CA ASP A 159 17.09 3.61 11.36
C ASP A 159 17.87 2.39 10.86
N LYS A 160 19.04 2.65 10.24
CA LYS A 160 19.91 1.63 9.65
C LYS A 160 20.36 0.57 10.66
N SER A 161 20.31 0.84 11.97
CA SER A 161 20.65 -0.13 13.02
C SER A 161 19.61 -1.23 13.24
N LYS A 162 18.39 -1.06 12.70
CA LYS A 162 17.25 -1.96 12.97
C LYS A 162 17.20 -3.18 12.08
N LEU A 163 17.86 -3.16 10.93
CA LEU A 163 18.05 -4.31 10.05
C LEU A 163 19.54 -4.46 9.72
N SER A 164 19.93 -5.65 9.27
CA SER A 164 21.29 -5.88 8.79
C SER A 164 21.60 -4.99 7.57
N GLU A 165 22.84 -4.51 7.48
CA GLU A 165 23.28 -3.53 6.48
C GLU A 165 23.04 -4.00 5.03
N ASP A 166 23.15 -5.31 4.80
CA ASP A 166 22.98 -5.94 3.48
C ASP A 166 21.52 -6.01 3.00
N ARG A 167 20.56 -5.75 3.90
CA ARG A 167 19.13 -5.72 3.57
C ARG A 167 18.68 -4.38 3.01
N TRP A 168 19.47 -3.32 3.12
CA TRP A 168 19.02 -1.99 2.70
C TRP A 168 19.34 -1.70 1.23
N GLN A 169 18.33 -1.21 0.52
CA GLN A 169 18.50 -0.51 -0.75
C GLN A 169 17.80 0.85 -0.62
N LEU A 170 18.55 1.85 -0.17
CA LEU A 170 18.04 3.16 0.22
C LEU A 170 18.31 4.21 -0.86
N TYR A 171 17.27 4.89 -1.32
CA TYR A 171 17.36 6.02 -2.23
C TYR A 171 16.74 7.27 -1.61
N ALA A 172 17.41 8.40 -1.79
CA ALA A 172 16.83 9.73 -1.60
C ALA A 172 16.16 10.17 -2.91
N LEU A 173 14.95 10.70 -2.80
CA LEU A 173 14.22 11.34 -3.88
C LEU A 173 14.31 12.86 -3.68
N ASP A 174 14.92 13.54 -4.64
CA ASP A 174 15.02 15.00 -4.68
C ASP A 174 14.72 15.50 -6.09
N ASN A 175 13.77 16.42 -6.23
CA ASN A 175 13.33 17.01 -7.50
C ASN A 175 13.05 15.98 -8.62
N GLY A 176 12.46 14.83 -8.26
CA GLY A 176 12.13 13.77 -9.22
C GLY A 176 13.31 12.89 -9.66
N GLU A 177 14.46 12.96 -9.00
CA GLU A 177 15.62 12.11 -9.24
C GLU A 177 15.95 11.23 -8.03
N LEU A 178 16.37 9.99 -8.27
CA LEU A 178 16.75 9.02 -7.23
C LEU A 178 18.26 8.97 -7.06
N THR A 179 18.73 9.18 -5.83
CA THR A 179 20.15 9.07 -5.45
C THR A 179 20.35 7.97 -4.43
N LEU A 180 21.24 7.02 -4.70
CA LEU A 180 21.59 5.93 -3.77
C LEU A 180 22.33 6.47 -2.52
N MET A 181 21.99 5.97 -1.33
CA MET A 181 22.53 6.39 -0.03
C MET A 181 23.26 5.28 0.76
#